data_AF-A0A969XLP5-F1
#
_entry.id   AF-A0A969XLP5-F1
#
_cell.length_a   1.000
_cell.length_b   1.000
_cell.length_c   1.000
_cell.angle_alpha   90.00
_cell.angle_beta   90.00
_cell.angle_gamma   90.00
#
_symmetry.space_group_name_H-M   'P 1'
#
loop_
_entity.id
_entity.type
_entity.pdbx_description
1 polymer ?
#
loop_
_entity_poly.entity_id
_entity_poly.type
_entity_poly.pdbx_seq_one_letter_code
_entity_poly.pdbx_strand_id
1 'polypeptide(L)'
;MGAFLVYAGPREHVLLDRRLYLPQSWAEDAEQREGAGVPEGVTLQAKPQLAHAMLEHLWAQGVPVGWVARDKVYGNDAPLRERIAA
;
A
#
# COMPACT_ATOMS: atom_id res chain seq x y z
N MET A 1 -3.77 -2.17 11.12
CA MET A 1 -3.64 -0.92 10.33
C MET A 1 -3.37 -1.27 8.88
N GLY A 2 -3.70 -0.42 7.91
CA GLY A 2 -3.57 -0.75 6.48
C GLY A 2 -3.01 0.39 5.63
N ALA A 3 -2.57 0.04 4.42
CA ALA A 3 -2.32 0.97 3.34
C ALA A 3 -3.49 0.88 2.34
N PHE A 4 -3.92 2.02 1.81
CA PHE A 4 -5.09 2.13 0.93
C PHE A 4 -4.72 2.97 -0.28
N LEU A 5 -5.17 2.56 -1.46
CA LEU A 5 -5.03 3.30 -2.70
C LEU A 5 -6.42 3.74 -3.15
N VAL A 6 -6.61 5.06 -3.22
CA VAL A 6 -7.87 5.69 -3.62
C VAL A 6 -7.66 6.39 -4.95
N TYR A 7 -8.59 6.18 -5.87
CA TYR A 7 -8.65 6.88 -7.14
C TYR A 7 -9.63 8.04 -7.04
N ALA A 8 -9.13 9.25 -7.27
CA ALA A 8 -9.91 10.48 -7.21
C ALA A 8 -10.37 10.88 -8.62
N GLY A 9 -11.66 10.78 -8.88
CA GLY A 9 -12.31 11.34 -10.06
C GLY A 9 -12.90 12.73 -9.78
N PRO A 10 -13.44 13.42 -10.80
CA PRO A 10 -14.02 14.75 -10.64
C PRO A 10 -15.22 14.81 -9.69
N ARG A 11 -15.92 13.68 -9.50
CA ARG A 11 -17.16 13.59 -8.71
C ARG A 11 -17.12 12.50 -7.65
N GLU A 12 -16.46 11.39 -7.94
CA GLU A 12 -16.35 10.25 -7.01
C GLU A 12 -14.91 9.91 -6.65
N HIS A 13 -14.78 9.21 -5.53
CA HIS A 13 -13.55 8.57 -5.10
C HIS A 13 -13.83 7.08 -4.93
N VAL A 14 -12.94 6.24 -5.46
CA VAL A 14 -13.09 4.78 -5.40
C VAL A 14 -11.87 4.17 -4.74
N LEU A 15 -12.09 3.25 -3.81
CA LEU A 15 -11.02 2.44 -3.23
C LEU A 15 -10.62 1.35 -4.24
N LEU A 16 -9.38 1.41 -4.73
CA LEU A 16 -8.88 0.48 -5.74
C LEU A 16 -8.06 -0.67 -5.15
N ASP A 17 -7.31 -0.43 -4.08
CA ASP A 17 -6.51 -1.47 -3.42
C ASP A 17 -6.43 -1.19 -1.91
N ARG A 18 -6.30 -2.25 -1.12
CA ARG A 18 -6.08 -2.24 0.33
C ARG A 18 -5.11 -3.34 0.70
N ARG A 19 -4.13 -3.03 1.54
CA ARG A 19 -3.16 -4.01 2.04
C ARG A 19 -2.97 -3.90 3.53
N LEU A 20 -2.83 -5.05 4.18
CA LEU A 20 -2.57 -5.13 5.61
C LEU A 20 -1.14 -4.65 5.89
N TYR A 21 -1.00 -3.67 6.76
CA TYR A 21 0.29 -3.28 7.32
C TYR A 21 0.41 -3.89 8.72
N LEU A 22 1.39 -4.76 8.87
CA LEU A 22 1.69 -5.44 10.13
C LEU A 22 3.00 -4.88 10.70
N PRO A 23 3.00 -4.24 11.87
CA PRO A 23 4.25 -3.83 12.52
C PRO A 23 5.08 -5.06 12.91
N GLN A 24 6.40 -4.90 13.01
CA GLN A 24 7.32 -6.01 13.28
C GLN A 24 6.94 -6.83 14.52
N SER A 25 6.57 -6.17 15.62
CA SER A 25 6.16 -6.85 16.86
C SER A 25 4.95 -7.76 16.68
N TRP A 26 4.05 -7.44 15.76
CA TRP A 26 2.91 -8.30 15.41
C TRP A 26 3.30 -9.36 14.38
N ALA A 27 4.22 -9.04 13.47
CA ALA A 27 4.65 -9.97 12.43
C ALA A 27 5.41 -11.17 12.99
N GLU A 28 6.09 -11.00 14.12
CA GLU A 28 6.89 -12.01 14.83
C GLU A 28 6.11 -12.73 15.94
N ASP A 29 4.89 -12.31 16.27
CA ASP A 29 4.03 -12.91 17.29
C ASP A 29 2.99 -13.86 16.65
N ALA A 30 3.26 -15.17 16.72
CA ALA A 30 2.41 -16.18 16.10
C ALA A 30 1.00 -16.25 16.73
N GLU A 31 0.91 -16.16 18.06
CA GLU A 31 -0.38 -16.22 18.78
C GLU A 31 -1.24 -15.01 18.44
N GLN A 32 -0.63 -13.82 18.40
CA GLN A 32 -1.33 -12.60 18.02
C GLN A 32 -1.77 -12.60 16.55
N ARG A 33 -0.97 -13.18 15.65
CA ARG A 33 -1.34 -13.34 14.23
C ARG A 33 -2.51 -14.30 14.05
N GLU A 34 -2.48 -15.43 14.74
CA GLU A 34 -3.57 -16.41 14.71
C GLU A 34 -4.85 -15.81 15.29
N GLY A 35 -4.78 -15.21 16.49
CA GLY A 35 -5.92 -14.57 17.15
C GLY A 35 -6.54 -13.41 16.35
N ALA A 36 -5.73 -12.71 15.54
CA ALA A 36 -6.19 -11.65 14.65
C ALA A 36 -6.61 -12.14 13.25
N GLY A 37 -6.45 -13.42 12.93
CA GLY A 37 -6.78 -14.00 11.63
C GLY A 37 -5.90 -13.48 10.48
N VAL A 38 -4.61 -13.22 10.74
CA VAL A 38 -3.66 -12.76 9.72
C VAL A 38 -3.37 -13.89 8.73
N PRO A 39 -3.60 -13.72 7.42
CA PRO A 39 -3.29 -14.76 6.43
C PRO A 39 -1.80 -15.13 6.41
N GLU A 40 -1.49 -16.41 6.21
CA GLU A 40 -0.12 -16.95 6.24
C GLU A 40 0.84 -16.25 5.28
N GLY A 41 0.35 -15.84 4.09
CA GLY A 41 1.14 -15.15 3.08
C GLY A 41 1.50 -13.70 3.42
N VAL A 42 0.96 -13.12 4.50
CA VAL A 42 1.28 -11.74 4.90
C VAL A 42 2.63 -11.68 5.60
N THR A 43 3.61 -11.06 4.97
CA THR A 43 4.94 -10.82 5.51
C THR A 43 5.11 -9.38 6.00
N LEU A 44 6.13 -9.14 6.82
CA LEU A 44 6.50 -7.80 7.26
C LEU A 44 6.89 -6.95 6.04
N GLN A 45 6.16 -5.86 5.82
CA GLN A 45 6.44 -4.89 4.75
C GLN A 45 6.27 -3.48 5.29
N ALA A 46 7.19 -2.59 4.91
CA ALA A 46 7.05 -1.18 5.17
C ALA A 46 5.90 -0.59 4.33
N LYS A 47 5.22 0.43 4.86
CA LYS A 47 4.11 1.08 4.14
C LYS A 47 4.49 1.56 2.72
N PRO A 48 5.67 2.15 2.46
CA PRO A 48 6.06 2.51 1.10
C PRO A 48 6.20 1.33 0.15
N GLN A 49 6.66 0.17 0.64
CA GLN A 49 6.74 -1.06 -0.17
C GLN A 49 5.34 -1.56 -0.55
N LEU A 50 4.39 -1.50 0.38
CA LEU A 50 2.98 -1.80 0.07
C LEU A 50 2.44 -0.84 -1.00
N ALA A 51 2.66 0.47 -0.84
CA ALA A 51 2.21 1.48 -1.81
C ALA A 51 2.83 1.28 -3.20
N HIS A 52 4.12 0.95 -3.28
CA HIS A 52 4.79 0.63 -4.54
C HIS A 52 4.08 -0.53 -5.25
N ALA A 53 3.85 -1.63 -4.54
CA ALA A 53 3.23 -2.80 -5.13
C ALA A 53 1.73 -2.59 -5.45
N MET A 54 1.04 -1.65 -4.78
CA MET A 54 -0.33 -1.22 -5.14
C MET A 54 -0.34 -0.43 -6.45
N LEU A 55 0.63 0.47 -6.65
CA LEU A 55 0.76 1.25 -7.89
C LEU A 55 1.19 0.38 -9.07
N GLU A 56 2.13 -0.56 -8.88
CA GLU A 56 2.49 -1.53 -9.93
C GLU A 56 1.27 -2.32 -10.40
N HIS A 57 0.46 -2.80 -9.45
CA HIS A 57 -0.78 -3.51 -9.79
C HIS A 57 -1.73 -2.59 -10.57
N LEU A 58 -1.94 -1.35 -10.11
CA LEU A 58 -2.79 -0.38 -10.79
C LEU A 58 -2.34 -0.11 -12.24
N TRP A 59 -1.05 0.13 -12.46
CA TRP A 59 -0.49 0.38 -13.79
C TRP A 59 -0.54 -0.84 -14.70
N ALA A 60 -0.32 -2.04 -14.15
CA ALA A 60 -0.47 -3.29 -14.90
C ALA A 60 -1.91 -3.50 -15.40
N GLN A 61 -2.91 -2.93 -14.72
CA GLN A 61 -4.31 -2.94 -15.17
C GLN A 61 -4.64 -1.83 -16.19
N GLY A 62 -3.67 -0.97 -16.55
CA GLY A 62 -3.87 0.10 -17.53
C GLY A 62 -4.75 1.25 -17.05
N VAL A 63 -4.93 1.41 -15.73
CA VAL A 63 -5.72 2.52 -15.19
C VAL A 63 -4.98 3.84 -15.42
N PRO A 64 -5.60 4.84 -16.07
CA PRO A 64 -4.94 6.11 -16.35
C PRO A 64 -4.71 6.89 -15.06
N VAL A 65 -3.48 7.37 -14.83
CA VAL A 65 -3.11 8.15 -13.63
C VAL A 65 -2.36 9.40 -14.04
N GLY A 66 -2.89 10.58 -13.71
CA GLY A 66 -2.24 11.87 -14.00
C GLY A 66 -1.30 12.36 -12.90
N TRP A 67 -1.56 11.99 -11.65
CA TRP A 67 -0.76 12.37 -10.49
C TRP A 67 -1.02 11.40 -9.33
N VAL A 68 -0.09 11.34 -8.37
CA VAL A 68 -0.23 10.53 -7.15
C VAL A 68 0.04 11.42 -5.94
N ALA A 69 -0.99 11.66 -5.12
CA ALA A 69 -0.84 12.34 -3.83
C ALA A 69 -0.45 11.35 -2.73
N ARG A 70 0.38 11.82 -1.80
CA ARG A 70 1.03 11.00 -0.77
C ARG A 70 1.24 11.82 0.50
N ASP A 71 1.17 11.16 1.64
CA ASP A 71 1.60 11.74 2.92
C ASP A 71 3.13 11.73 3.07
N LYS A 72 3.63 12.27 4.18
CA LYS A 72 5.07 12.34 4.50
C LYS A 72 5.76 10.97 4.54
N VAL A 73 5.09 9.92 5.04
CA VAL A 73 5.68 8.58 5.15
C VAL A 73 6.00 8.04 3.75
N TYR A 74 5.07 8.18 2.81
CA TYR A 74 5.29 7.76 1.42
C TYR A 74 6.14 8.77 0.62
N GLY A 75 6.11 10.05 0.98
CA GLY A 75 6.91 11.10 0.34
C GLY A 75 8.39 11.07 0.69
N ASN A 76 8.77 10.48 1.83
CA ASN A 76 10.16 10.32 2.23
C ASN A 76 10.84 9.08 1.61
N ASP A 77 10.09 8.24 0.90
CA ASP A 77 10.62 7.07 0.20
C ASP A 77 11.11 7.47 -1.20
N ALA A 78 12.43 7.60 -1.37
CA ALA A 78 13.03 7.99 -2.64
C ALA A 78 12.71 7.02 -3.80
N PRO A 79 12.78 5.68 -3.61
CA PRO A 79 12.41 4.74 -4.67
C PRO A 79 10.97 4.92 -5.15
N LEU A 80 10.00 5.06 -4.24
CA LEU A 80 8.60 5.30 -4.59
C LEU A 80 8.42 6.65 -5.31
N ARG A 81 9.18 7.68 -4.96
CA ARG A 81 9.17 8.96 -5.67
C ARG A 81 9.70 8.85 -7.08
N GLU A 82 10.84 8.20 -7.27
CA GLU A 82 11.44 7.96 -8.58
C GLU A 82 10.49 7.14 -9.45
N ARG A 83 9.89 6.10 -8.88
CA ARG A 83 8.97 5.25 -9.63
C ARG A 83 7.71 5.97 -10.11
N ILE A 84 7.14 6.86 -9.30
CA ILE A 84 5.97 7.67 -9.68
C ILE A 84 6.32 8.74 -10.72
N ALA A 85 7.57 9.20 -10.75
CA ALA A 85 8.03 10.23 -11.68
C ALA A 85 8.46 9.67 -13.06
N ALA A 86 8.55 8.35 -13.20
CA ALA A 86 8.93 7.63 -14.42
C ALA A 86 7.72 7.33 -15.30
#